data_AF-C5KLF0-F1
#
_entry.id   AF-C5KLF0-F1
#
_cell.length_a   1.000
_cell.length_b   1.000
_cell.length_c   1.000
_cell.angle_alpha   90.00
_cell.angle_beta   90.00
_cell.angle_gamma   90.00
#
_symmetry.space_group_name_H-M   'P 1'
#
loop_
_entity.id
_entity.type
_entity.pdbx_description
1 polymer ?
#
loop_
_entity_poly.entity_id
_entity_poly.type
_entity_poly.pdbx_seq_one_letter_code
_entity_poly.pdbx_strand_id
1 'polypeptide(L)' 'MFPLSYIDGAFDVFNVGHAATFEKAKACGTYLIVGVFDDRTVNEMKGCNYPVMNLGER' A
#
# COMPACT_ATOMS: atom_id res chain seq x y z
N MET A 1 -5.19 24.27 -8.46
CA MET A 1 -5.26 22.80 -8.51
C MET A 1 -4.42 22.26 -7.37
N PHE A 2 -4.99 21.45 -6.48
CA PHE A 2 -4.24 20.89 -5.35
C PHE A 2 -3.41 19.68 -5.82
N PRO A 3 -2.12 19.56 -5.45
CA PRO A 3 -1.29 18.43 -5.84
C PRO A 3 -1.81 17.11 -5.24
N LEU A 4 -1.79 16.06 -6.04
CA LEU A 4 -2.16 14.69 -5.66
C LEU A 4 -0.90 13.84 -5.64
N SER A 5 -0.70 13.05 -4.59
CA SER A 5 0.31 11.99 -4.55
C SER A 5 -0.34 10.61 -4.61
N TYR A 6 0.39 9.66 -5.19
CA TYR A 6 -0.03 8.27 -5.34
C TYR A 6 1.11 7.35 -4.93
N ILE A 7 0.77 6.28 -4.23
CA ILE A 7 1.66 5.14 -3.97
C ILE A 7 0.87 3.85 -4.11
N ASP A 8 1.56 2.76 -4.40
CA ASP A 8 0.97 1.44 -4.48
C ASP A 8 1.83 0.39 -3.78
N GLY A 9 1.19 -0.74 -3.45
CA GLY A 9 1.88 -1.86 -2.83
C GLY A 9 0.96 -2.92 -2.25
N ALA A 10 1.59 -3.95 -1.70
CA ALA A 10 0.88 -5.02 -1.01
C ALA A 10 0.37 -4.58 0.38
N PHE A 11 1.15 -3.79 1.11
CA PHE A 11 0.86 -3.31 2.48
C PHE A 11 0.41 -4.38 3.49
N ASP A 12 0.82 -5.63 3.24
CA ASP A 12 0.53 -6.79 4.06
C ASP A 12 1.16 -6.68 5.46
N VAL A 13 0.42 -7.13 6.49
CA VAL A 13 0.76 -6.95 7.92
C VAL A 13 1.22 -5.51 8.20
N PHE A 14 0.26 -4.58 8.08
CA PHE A 14 0.53 -3.15 8.15
C PHE A 14 1.28 -2.77 9.44
N ASN A 15 2.35 -1.97 9.31
CA ASN A 15 3.26 -1.66 10.40
C ASN A 15 3.84 -0.23 10.27
N VAL A 16 4.63 0.18 11.26
CA VAL A 16 5.21 1.53 11.35
C VAL A 16 6.07 1.93 10.14
N GLY A 17 6.69 0.97 9.45
CA GLY A 17 7.44 1.22 8.22
C GLY A 17 6.54 1.66 7.06
N HIS A 18 5.36 1.05 6.93
CA HIS A 18 4.36 1.46 5.96
C HIS A 18 3.80 2.84 6.33
N ALA A 19 3.45 3.08 7.59
CA ALA A 19 2.97 4.38 8.06
C ALA A 19 3.99 5.51 7.77
N ALA A 20 5.27 5.29 8.06
CA ALA A 20 6.33 6.27 7.76
C ALA A 20 6.48 6.52 6.26
N THR A 21 6.26 5.51 5.42
CA THR A 21 6.24 5.66 3.96
C THR A 21 5.02 6.49 3.52
N PHE A 22 3.86 6.28 4.12
CA PHE A 22 2.62 7.01 3.81
C PHE A 22 2.74 8.48 4.20
N GLU A 23 3.33 8.79 5.36
CA GLU A 23 3.61 10.17 5.78
C GLU A 23 4.51 10.91 4.78
N LYS A 24 5.57 10.25 4.30
CA LYS A 24 6.46 10.82 3.26
C LYS A 24 5.72 11.05 1.95
N ALA A 25 4.91 10.09 1.52
CA ALA A 25 4.12 10.22 0.29
C ALA A 25 3.04 11.31 0.40
N LYS A 26 2.41 11.43 1.58
CA LYS A 26 1.43 12.48 1.87
C LYS A 26 2.08 13.86 1.85
N ALA A 27 3.32 14.01 2.32
CA ALA A 27 4.04 15.28 2.28
C ALA A 27 4.28 15.81 0.84
N CYS A 28 4.19 14.96 -0.18
CA CYS A 28 4.32 15.36 -1.59
C CYS A 28 3.04 15.96 -2.19
N GLY A 29 1.90 15.95 -1.48
CA GLY A 29 0.62 16.37 -2.03
C GLY A 29 -0.38 16.85 -0.98
N THR A 30 -1.49 17.41 -1.43
CA THR A 30 -2.63 17.75 -0.57
C THR A 30 -3.51 16.53 -0.30
N TYR A 31 -3.54 15.57 -1.22
CA TYR A 31 -4.24 14.29 -1.08
C TYR A 31 -3.31 13.14 -1.45
N LEU A 32 -3.40 12.03 -0.72
CA LEU A 32 -2.67 10.79 -1.01
C LEU A 32 -3.70 9.72 -1.39
N ILE A 33 -3.53 9.11 -2.56
CA ILE A 33 -4.23 7.88 -2.96
C ILE A 33 -3.29 6.70 -2.77
N VAL A 34 -3.78 5.63 -2.16
CA VAL A 34 -3.03 4.40 -1.93
C VAL A 34 -3.67 3.29 -2.73
N GLY A 35 -2.94 2.73 -3.70
CA GLY A 35 -3.34 1.53 -4.43
C GLY A 35 -2.93 0.28 -3.68
N VAL A 36 -3.90 -0.55 -3.29
CA VAL A 36 -3.63 -1.83 -2.62
C VAL A 36 -3.75 -2.95 -3.65
N PHE A 37 -2.68 -3.73 -3.83
CA PHE A 37 -2.69 -4.86 -4.76
C PHE A 37 -3.64 -5.97 -4.25
N ASP A 38 -4.35 -6.61 -5.17
CA ASP A 38 -5.19 -7.76 -4.84
C ASP A 38 -4.37 -8.98 -4.41
N ASP A 39 -5.02 -9.95 -3.77
CA ASP A 39 -4.35 -11.11 -3.20
C ASP A 39 -3.61 -11.93 -4.27
N ARG A 40 -4.20 -12.01 -5.46
CA ARG A 40 -3.62 -12.70 -6.61
C ARG A 40 -2.32 -12.05 -7.05
N THR A 41 -2.29 -10.73 -7.24
CA THR A 41 -1.09 -9.99 -7.67
C THR A 41 0.03 -10.15 -6.65
N VAL A 42 -0.29 -10.01 -5.36
CA VAL A 42 0.72 -10.18 -4.29
C VAL A 42 1.24 -11.62 -4.25
N ASN A 43 0.38 -12.62 -4.42
CA ASN A 43 0.77 -14.02 -4.46
C ASN A 43 1.63 -14.33 -5.70
N GLU A 44 1.30 -13.80 -6.87
CA GLU A 44 2.11 -13.97 -8.09
C GLU A 44 3.51 -13.33 -7.93
N MET A 45 3.62 -12.20 -7.23
CA MET A 45 4.89 -11.51 -7.00
C MET A 45 5.76 -12.12 -5.90
N LYS A 46 5.17 -12.54 -4.78
CA LYS A 46 5.90 -13.02 -3.59
C LYS A 46 5.86 -14.54 -3.41
N GLY A 47 4.90 -15.20 -4.02
CA GLY A 47 4.63 -16.63 -3.89
C GLY A 47 4.13 -17.04 -2.50
N CYS A 48 4.16 -18.35 -2.27
CA CYS A 48 3.80 -18.97 -1.00
C CYS A 48 2.38 -18.59 -0.55
N ASN A 49 2.22 -18.27 0.73
CA ASN A 49 0.95 -17.89 1.35
C ASN A 49 0.86 -16.36 1.56
N TYR A 50 1.52 -15.57 0.71
CA TYR A 50 1.36 -14.12 0.72
C TYR A 50 0.18 -13.70 -0.16
N PRO A 51 -0.55 -12.63 0.19
CA PRO A 51 -0.43 -11.87 1.44
C PRO A 51 -0.98 -12.66 2.64
N VAL A 52 -0.45 -12.38 3.84
CA VAL A 52 -0.94 -12.97 5.09
C VAL A 52 -2.34 -12.47 5.41
N MET A 53 -2.60 -11.19 5.17
CA MET A 53 -3.91 -10.55 5.28
C MET A 53 -4.56 -10.45 3.90
N ASN A 54 -5.84 -10.77 3.79
CA ASN A 54 -6.54 -10.64 2.50
C ASN A 54 -6.80 -9.17 2.16
N LEU A 55 -7.22 -8.88 0.92
CA LEU A 55 -7.44 -7.50 0.44
C LEU A 55 -8.40 -6.69 1.32
N GLY A 56 -9.42 -7.31 1.94
CA GLY A 56 -10.37 -6.61 2.81
C GLY A 56 -9.79 -6.25 4.19
N GLU A 57 -8.67 -6.86 4.57
CA GLU A 57 -7.97 -6.61 5.83
C GLU A 57 -6.80 -5.63 5.67
N ARG A 58 -6.43 -5.29 4.42
CA ARG A 58 -5.26 -4.47 4.06
C ARG A 58 -5.60 -3.05 3.62
#